data_AF-A0AAV3T7L3-F1
#
_entry.id   AF-A0AAV3T7L3-F1
#
_cell.length_a   1.000
_cell.length_b   1.000
_cell.length_c   1.000
_cell.angle_alpha   90.00
_cell.angle_beta   90.00
_cell.angle_gamma   90.00
#
_symmetry.space_group_name_H-M   'P 1'
#
loop_
_entity.id
_entity.type
_entity.pdbx_description
1 polymer ?
#
loop_
_entity_poly.entity_id
_entity_poly.type
_entity_poly.pdbx_seq_one_letter_code
_entity_poly.pdbx_strand_id
1 'polypeptide(L)'
;MTQLDSPEQYDALIDNLVMDARERADGAPTNDDCWESVSAFVPELSATVCERVLELSDSDPDEELVERVTDARGSNDAEYRRAEAVTVLLQDIEAQLGGVDAGEN
;
A
#
# COMPACT_ATOMS: atom_id res chain seq x y z
N MET A 1 8.58 -8.86 -11.69
CA MET A 1 9.01 -7.47 -11.94
C MET A 1 7.86 -6.72 -12.56
N THR A 2 7.01 -6.19 -11.68
CA THR A 2 5.98 -5.21 -12.00
C THR A 2 6.66 -3.94 -12.53
N GLN A 3 6.24 -3.47 -13.70
CA GLN A 3 6.67 -2.18 -14.24
C GLN A 3 5.54 -1.16 -14.02
N LEU A 4 5.85 -0.06 -13.35
CA LEU A 4 4.94 1.07 -13.09
C LEU A 4 5.47 2.30 -13.82
N ASP A 5 5.22 2.37 -15.13
CA ASP A 5 5.73 3.44 -15.99
C ASP A 5 4.66 4.51 -16.29
N SER A 6 3.41 4.27 -15.90
CA SER A 6 2.27 5.14 -16.20
C SER A 6 1.19 5.11 -15.10
N PRO A 7 0.39 6.18 -14.97
CA PRO A 7 -0.75 6.21 -14.05
C PRO A 7 -1.73 5.05 -14.27
N GLU A 8 -2.02 4.67 -15.52
CA GLU A 8 -2.93 3.55 -15.83
C GLU A 8 -2.45 2.20 -15.26
N GLN A 9 -1.13 1.99 -15.20
CA GLN A 9 -0.55 0.78 -14.58
C GLN A 9 -0.60 0.84 -13.07
N TYR A 10 -0.51 2.04 -12.50
CA TYR A 10 -0.69 2.25 -11.06
C TYR A 10 -2.13 2.02 -10.65
N ASP A 11 -3.09 2.61 -11.35
CA ASP A 11 -4.52 2.38 -11.13
C ASP A 11 -4.87 0.88 -11.22
N ALA A 12 -4.33 0.19 -12.24
CA ALA A 12 -4.49 -1.25 -12.36
C ALA A 12 -3.84 -2.04 -11.22
N LEU A 13 -2.73 -1.58 -10.65
CA LEU A 13 -2.14 -2.18 -9.45
C LEU A 13 -3.07 -2.00 -8.25
N ILE A 14 -3.60 -0.80 -8.02
CA ILE A 14 -4.54 -0.55 -6.92
C ILE A 14 -5.80 -1.41 -7.10
N ASP A 15 -6.39 -1.46 -8.29
CA ASP A 15 -7.53 -2.33 -8.60
C ASP A 15 -7.28 -3.80 -8.27
N ASN A 16 -6.07 -4.31 -8.60
CA ASN A 16 -5.69 -5.69 -8.31
C ASN A 16 -5.54 -5.93 -6.79
N LEU A 17 -4.93 -4.99 -6.06
CA LEU A 17 -4.76 -5.10 -4.61
C LEU A 17 -6.12 -5.00 -3.88
N VAL A 18 -7.00 -4.10 -4.33
CA VAL A 18 -8.39 -3.99 -3.85
C VAL A 18 -9.15 -5.29 -4.10
N MET A 19 -8.98 -5.91 -5.28
CA MET A 19 -9.60 -7.19 -5.58
C MET A 19 -9.07 -8.31 -4.69
N ASP A 20 -7.75 -8.42 -4.50
CA ASP A 20 -7.13 -9.43 -3.63
C ASP A 20 -7.56 -9.26 -2.16
N ALA A 21 -7.64 -8.02 -1.64
CA ALA A 21 -8.20 -7.75 -0.31
C ALA A 21 -9.66 -8.21 -0.19
N ARG A 22 -10.48 -7.98 -1.23
CA ARG A 22 -11.87 -8.46 -1.28
C ARG A 22 -11.98 -9.99 -1.35
N GLU A 23 -11.05 -10.66 -2.03
CA GLU A 23 -11.02 -12.11 -2.12
C GLU A 23 -10.58 -12.78 -0.82
N ARG A 24 -9.77 -12.10 0.00
CA ARG A 24 -9.35 -12.55 1.33
C ARG A 24 -10.43 -12.39 2.39
N ALA A 25 -11.23 -11.33 2.29
CA ALA A 25 -12.23 -10.99 3.27
C ALA A 25 -13.40 -11.99 3.29
N ASP A 26 -13.82 -12.42 4.48
CA ASP A 26 -15.10 -13.11 4.68
C ASP A 26 -16.21 -12.07 4.93
N GLY A 27 -16.60 -11.37 3.86
CA GLY A 27 -17.60 -10.30 3.90
C GLY A 27 -17.03 -8.95 3.45
N ALA A 28 -17.24 -7.90 4.25
CA ALA A 28 -16.70 -6.58 3.94
C ALA A 28 -15.19 -6.56 4.25
N PRO A 29 -14.33 -6.05 3.33
CA PRO A 29 -12.90 -5.95 3.58
C PRO A 29 -12.60 -5.07 4.80
N THR A 30 -11.68 -5.55 5.64
CA THR A 30 -11.17 -4.81 6.79
C THR A 30 -9.79 -4.23 6.49
N ASN A 31 -9.30 -3.35 7.37
CA ASN A 31 -7.94 -2.81 7.28
C ASN A 31 -6.88 -3.93 7.31
N ASP A 32 -7.12 -5.00 8.07
CA ASP A 32 -6.23 -6.17 8.13
C ASP A 32 -6.14 -6.89 6.76
N ASP A 33 -7.25 -7.00 6.02
CA ASP A 33 -7.27 -7.61 4.69
C ASP A 33 -6.48 -6.76 3.67
N CYS A 34 -6.56 -5.43 3.77
CA CYS A 34 -5.74 -4.51 2.99
C CYS A 34 -4.24 -4.69 3.30
N TRP A 35 -3.89 -4.76 4.59
CA TRP A 35 -2.51 -5.03 5.03
C TRP A 35 -1.97 -6.35 4.52
N GLU A 36 -2.76 -7.42 4.58
CA GLU A 36 -2.40 -8.74 4.05
C GLU A 36 -2.13 -8.68 2.54
N SER A 37 -2.98 -7.98 1.78
CA SER A 37 -2.81 -7.80 0.34
C SER A 37 -1.53 -7.05 -0.02
N VAL A 38 -1.30 -5.89 0.62
CA VAL A 38 -0.07 -5.10 0.41
C VAL A 38 1.17 -5.87 0.88
N SER A 39 1.09 -6.57 2.01
CA SER A 39 2.19 -7.39 2.54
C SER A 39 2.58 -8.52 1.58
N ALA A 40 1.61 -9.12 0.88
CA ALA A 40 1.88 -10.11 -0.16
C ALA A 40 2.56 -9.50 -1.39
N PHE A 41 2.34 -8.21 -1.66
CA PHE A 41 3.01 -7.46 -2.73
C PHE A 41 4.39 -6.94 -2.35
N VAL A 42 4.71 -6.83 -1.05
CA VAL A 42 6.01 -6.34 -0.55
C VAL A 42 7.20 -6.93 -1.31
N PRO A 43 7.32 -8.24 -1.60
CA PRO A 43 8.46 -8.79 -2.35
C PRO A 43 8.72 -8.15 -3.72
N GLU A 44 7.68 -7.62 -4.39
CA GLU A 44 7.80 -6.92 -5.68
C GLU A 44 8.17 -5.42 -5.54
N LEU A 45 8.13 -4.86 -4.33
CA LEU A 45 8.54 -3.49 -4.01
C LEU A 45 10.08 -3.34 -4.04
N SER A 46 10.64 -3.36 -5.24
CA SER A 46 12.01 -2.91 -5.48
C SER A 46 12.12 -1.39 -5.30
N ALA A 47 13.33 -0.85 -5.08
CA ALA A 47 13.54 0.58 -4.89
C ALA A 47 12.91 1.44 -6.00
N THR A 48 13.01 1.01 -7.26
CA THR A 48 12.42 1.70 -8.41
C THR A 48 10.88 1.63 -8.39
N VAL A 49 10.31 0.51 -7.95
CA VAL A 49 8.86 0.39 -7.80
C VAL A 49 8.36 1.30 -6.68
N CYS A 50 9.07 1.37 -5.55
CA CYS A 50 8.74 2.29 -4.46
C CYS A 50 8.75 3.75 -4.92
N GLU A 51 9.80 4.17 -5.64
CA GLU A 51 9.87 5.53 -6.22
C GLU A 51 8.68 5.79 -7.13
N ARG A 52 8.32 4.84 -8.00
CA ARG A 52 7.19 4.99 -8.92
C ARG A 52 5.85 5.06 -8.21
N VAL A 53 5.63 4.27 -7.17
CA VAL A 53 4.42 4.35 -6.33
C VAL A 53 4.27 5.76 -5.76
N LEU A 54 5.36 6.30 -5.18
CA LEU A 54 5.36 7.64 -4.58
C LEU A 54 5.23 8.77 -5.62
N GLU A 55 5.70 8.57 -6.84
CA GLU A 55 5.56 9.54 -7.93
C GLU A 55 4.15 9.54 -8.56
N LEU A 56 3.47 8.40 -8.57
CA LEU A 56 2.20 8.19 -9.28
C LEU A 56 0.97 8.32 -8.38
N SER A 57 1.13 8.09 -7.07
CA SER A 57 0.05 8.33 -6.12
C SER A 57 -0.15 9.83 -5.88
N ASP A 58 -1.41 10.20 -5.66
CA ASP A 58 -1.79 11.53 -5.17
C ASP A 58 -1.80 11.60 -3.62
N SER A 59 -1.56 10.49 -2.92
CA SER A 59 -1.57 10.38 -1.46
C SER A 59 -0.19 10.64 -0.85
N ASP A 60 -0.17 11.40 0.26
CA ASP A 60 1.04 11.62 1.05
C ASP A 60 1.29 10.46 2.02
N PRO A 61 2.52 9.93 2.14
CA PRO A 61 2.84 8.88 3.09
C PRO A 61 2.49 9.26 4.54
N ASP A 62 1.83 8.34 5.25
CA ASP A 62 1.57 8.51 6.68
C ASP A 62 2.85 8.31 7.51
N GLU A 63 3.40 9.39 8.06
CA GLU A 63 4.66 9.37 8.81
C GLU A 63 4.62 8.46 10.05
N GLU A 64 3.47 8.34 10.73
CA GLU A 64 3.32 7.50 11.93
C GLU A 64 3.35 6.01 11.55
N LEU A 65 2.65 5.66 10.46
CA LEU A 65 2.69 4.29 9.92
C LEU A 65 4.07 3.97 9.33
N VAL A 66 4.74 4.93 8.70
CA VAL A 66 6.11 4.75 8.18
C VAL A 66 7.08 4.45 9.33
N GLU A 67 7.03 5.20 10.43
CA GLU A 67 7.85 4.93 11.62
C GLU A 67 7.57 3.53 12.16
N ARG A 68 6.29 3.14 12.29
CA ARG A 68 5.90 1.81 12.75
C ARG A 68 6.41 0.67 11.87
N VAL A 69 6.39 0.84 10.54
CA VAL A 69 6.87 -0.17 9.59
C VAL A 69 8.40 -0.26 9.58
N THR A 70 9.09 0.89 9.66
CA THR A 70 10.56 0.95 9.62
C THR A 70 11.21 0.47 10.92
N ASP A 71 10.63 0.77 12.07
CA ASP A 71 11.09 0.30 13.37
C ASP A 71 11.12 -1.24 13.46
N ALA A 72 10.21 -1.90 12.75
CA ALA A 72 10.15 -3.36 12.70
C ALA A 72 11.27 -4.01 11.84
N ARG A 73 11.91 -3.26 10.92
CA ARG A 73 12.78 -3.83 9.86
C ARG A 73 14.27 -3.46 9.93
N GLY A 74 14.66 -2.59 10.87
CA GLY A 74 16.04 -2.14 10.98
C GLY A 74 16.30 -1.00 10.01
N SER A 75 16.24 0.21 10.54
CA SER A 75 16.18 1.47 9.80
C SER A 75 17.39 1.70 8.88
N ASN A 76 17.15 1.69 7.57
CA ASN A 76 18.03 2.29 6.56
C ASN A 76 17.16 3.03 5.54
N ASP A 77 17.74 3.96 4.77
CA ASP A 77 16.99 4.83 3.84
C ASP A 77 16.14 4.04 2.82
N ALA A 78 16.57 2.84 2.43
CA ALA A 78 15.80 2.01 1.49
C ALA A 78 14.58 1.36 2.16
N GLU A 79 14.69 0.96 3.43
CA GLU A 79 13.54 0.48 4.21
C GLU A 79 12.57 1.62 4.52
N TYR A 80 13.06 2.84 4.73
CA TYR A 80 12.21 4.03 4.88
C TYR A 80 11.36 4.29 3.64
N ARG A 81 11.97 4.34 2.45
CA ARG A 81 11.20 4.50 1.21
C ARG A 81 10.23 3.37 0.92
N ARG A 82 10.59 2.15 1.30
CA ARG A 82 9.68 1.01 1.15
C ARG A 82 8.49 1.14 2.08
N ALA A 83 8.70 1.61 3.30
CA ALA A 83 7.61 1.90 4.23
C ALA A 83 6.72 3.02 3.70
N GLU A 84 7.27 4.11 3.17
CA GLU A 84 6.50 5.19 2.52
C GLU A 84 5.64 4.64 1.38
N ALA A 85 6.20 3.82 0.50
CA ALA A 85 5.44 3.23 -0.60
C ALA A 85 4.33 2.28 -0.11
N VAL A 86 4.59 1.53 0.97
CA VAL A 86 3.58 0.64 1.58
C VAL A 86 2.42 1.43 2.18
N THR A 87 2.69 2.52 2.90
CA THR A 87 1.65 3.34 3.54
C THR A 87 0.78 4.04 2.50
N VAL A 88 1.39 4.55 1.43
CA VAL A 88 0.66 5.13 0.29
C VAL A 88 -0.25 4.10 -0.39
N LEU A 89 0.25 2.89 -0.67
CA LEU A 89 -0.58 1.83 -1.27
C LEU A 89 -1.78 1.48 -0.39
N LEU A 90 -1.60 1.43 0.94
CA LEU A 90 -2.69 1.15 1.87
C LEU A 90 -3.76 2.24 1.82
N GLN A 91 -3.36 3.50 1.90
CA GLN A 91 -4.28 4.64 1.83
C GLN A 91 -5.10 4.61 0.54
N ASP A 92 -4.47 4.34 -0.61
CA ASP A 92 -5.16 4.32 -1.90
C ASP A 92 -6.14 3.14 -2.04
N ILE A 93 -5.77 1.96 -1.54
CA ILE A 93 -6.67 0.79 -1.46
C ILE A 93 -7.87 1.10 -0.56
N GLU A 94 -7.61 1.66 0.63
CA GLU A 94 -8.65 2.00 1.61
C GLU A 94 -9.60 3.08 1.07
N ALA A 95 -9.07 4.09 0.38
CA ALA A 95 -9.86 5.13 -0.28
C ALA A 95 -10.78 4.52 -1.35
N GLN A 96 -10.27 3.59 -2.16
CA GLN A 96 -11.07 2.95 -3.22
C GLN A 96 -12.11 1.95 -2.67
N LEU A 97 -11.82 1.31 -1.55
CA LEU A 97 -12.79 0.45 -0.85
C LEU A 97 -13.93 1.23 -0.19
N GLY A 98 -13.87 2.57 -0.23
CA GLY A 98 -14.93 3.47 0.23
C GLY A 98 -14.61 4.15 1.56
N GLY A 99 -13.33 4.21 1.95
CA GLY A 99 -12.92 4.61 3.29
C GLY A 99 -13.47 3.59 4.27
N VAL A 100 -12.78 2.46 4.44
CA VAL A 100 -13.08 1.54 5.54
C VAL A 100 -13.10 2.39 6.80
N ASP A 101 -14.30 2.54 7.35
CA ASP A 101 -14.66 3.42 8.44
C ASP A 101 -13.50 3.53 9.45
N ALA A 102 -12.87 4.69 9.54
CA ALA A 102 -12.26 5.17 10.79
C ALA A 102 -13.36 5.48 11.81
N GLY A 103 -14.37 4.61 11.88
CA GLY A 103 -15.52 4.67 12.74
C GLY A 103 -15.17 3.92 14.00
N GLU A 104 -14.59 4.65 14.95
CA GLU A 104 -14.63 4.31 16.37
C GLU A 104 -16.05 3.82 16.74
N ASN A 105 -16.15 2.60 17.29
CA ASN A 105 -17.28 2.20 18.13
C ASN A 105 -16.77 1.46 19.37
#